data_AF-A0AAE1AQP2-F1
#
_entry.id   AF-A0AAE1AQP2-F1
#
_cell.length_a   1.000
_cell.length_b   1.000
_cell.length_c   1.000
_cell.angle_alpha   90.00
_cell.angle_beta   90.00
_cell.angle_gamma   90.00
#
_symmetry.space_group_name_H-M   'P 1'
#
loop_
_entity.id
_entity.type
_entity.pdbx_description
1 polymer ?
#
loop_
_entity_poly.entity_id
_entity_poly.type
_entity_poly.pdbx_seq_one_letter_code
_entity_poly.pdbx_strand_id
1 'polypeptide(L)'
;MMLRFAVIFLLVGAELCASKNPANRVAQELLVHKLRTLRIPDIHRNLQHRLSISLSNIRFHSISNPTNRVSLRPHGSGLTWTLSNLGISANANYRAVKGGW
;
A
#
# COMPACT_ATOMS: atom_id res chain seq x y z
N MET A 1 -24.76 40.85 -14.63
CA MET A 1 -24.04 40.39 -13.42
C MET A 1 -24.16 38.86 -13.19
N MET A 2 -24.56 38.05 -14.19
CA MET A 2 -24.69 36.59 -14.07
C MET A 2 -23.51 35.79 -14.65
N LEU A 3 -22.67 36.40 -15.49
CA LEU A 3 -21.58 35.71 -16.20
C LEU A 3 -20.41 35.31 -15.28
N ARG A 4 -20.19 36.03 -14.17
CA ARG A 4 -19.09 35.78 -13.23
C ARG A 4 -19.30 34.53 -12.35
N PHE A 5 -20.55 34.16 -12.06
CA PHE A 5 -20.85 32.97 -11.25
C PHE A 5 -20.66 31.66 -12.00
N ALA A 6 -20.94 31.64 -13.31
CA ALA A 6 -20.76 30.45 -14.15
C ALA A 6 -19.27 30.06 -14.31
N VAL A 7 -18.38 31.05 -14.41
CA VAL A 7 -16.94 30.82 -14.56
C VAL A 7 -16.32 30.26 -13.27
N ILE A 8 -16.79 30.70 -12.09
CA ILE A 8 -16.33 30.17 -10.80
C ILE A 8 -16.80 28.73 -10.60
N PHE A 9 -18.05 28.40 -10.97
CA PHE A 9 -18.54 27.02 -10.92
C PHE A 9 -17.80 26.08 -11.89
N LEU A 10 -17.41 26.58 -13.07
CA LEU A 10 -16.60 25.84 -14.03
C LEU A 10 -15.15 25.66 -13.55
N LEU A 11 -14.53 26.65 -12.92
CA LEU A 11 -13.18 26.52 -12.34
C LEU A 11 -13.16 25.54 -11.17
N VAL A 12 -14.11 25.64 -10.24
CA VAL A 12 -14.21 24.73 -9.09
C VAL A 12 -14.58 23.30 -9.55
N GLY A 13 -15.46 23.17 -10.54
CA GLY A 13 -15.79 21.89 -11.16
C GLY A 13 -14.62 21.24 -11.89
N ALA A 14 -13.75 22.04 -12.53
CA ALA A 14 -12.55 21.55 -13.20
C ALA A 14 -11.46 21.13 -12.20
N GLU A 15 -11.29 21.82 -11.07
CA GLU A 15 -10.34 21.42 -10.02
C GLU A 15 -10.78 20.13 -9.31
N LEU A 16 -12.09 19.92 -9.11
CA LEU A 16 -12.65 18.67 -8.59
C LEU A 16 -12.57 17.51 -9.60
N CYS A 17 -12.58 17.81 -10.90
CA CYS A 17 -12.45 16.80 -11.96
C CYS A 17 -10.98 16.47 -12.29
N ALA A 18 -10.07 17.43 -12.11
CA ALA A 18 -8.62 17.25 -12.32
C ALA A 18 -7.89 16.68 -11.08
N SER A 19 -8.43 16.90 -9.88
CA SER A 19 -7.88 16.34 -8.65
C SER A 19 -8.48 14.98 -8.34
N LYS A 20 -7.73 13.93 -8.70
CA LYS A 20 -7.80 12.61 -8.08
C LYS A 20 -7.96 12.75 -6.55
N ASN A 21 -9.19 12.64 -6.07
CA ASN A 21 -9.66 12.62 -4.68
C ASN A 21 -8.55 12.76 -3.61
N PRO A 22 -8.32 13.96 -3.02
CA PRO A 22 -7.14 14.24 -2.19
C PRO A 22 -7.02 13.35 -0.95
N ALA A 23 -8.14 12.92 -0.37
CA ALA A 23 -8.16 11.96 0.73
C ALA A 23 -7.54 10.60 0.34
N ASN A 24 -7.68 10.22 -0.94
CA ASN A 24 -7.17 8.97 -1.49
C ASN A 24 -5.64 8.99 -1.61
N ARG A 25 -5.07 10.15 -1.96
CA ARG A 25 -3.62 10.37 -2.02
C ARG A 25 -2.99 10.32 -0.64
N VAL A 26 -3.58 11.00 0.35
CA VAL A 26 -3.09 10.99 1.73
C VAL A 26 -3.13 9.57 2.34
N ALA A 27 -4.24 8.84 2.12
CA ALA A 27 -4.36 7.46 2.58
C ALA A 27 -3.29 6.53 1.97
N GLN A 28 -3.01 6.71 0.67
CA GLN A 28 -1.97 5.97 -0.04
C GLN A 28 -0.57 6.29 0.48
N GLU A 29 -0.24 7.56 0.67
CA GLU A 29 1.07 7.99 1.20
C GLU A 29 1.29 7.44 2.63
N LEU A 30 0.26 7.51 3.49
CA LEU A 30 0.28 6.92 4.84
C LEU A 30 0.49 5.40 4.82
N LEU A 31 -0.19 4.68 3.93
CA LEU A 31 -0.04 3.23 3.80
C LEU A 31 1.37 2.86 3.34
N VAL A 32 1.88 3.52 2.29
CA VAL A 32 3.26 3.31 1.79
C VAL A 32 4.28 3.62 2.88
N HIS A 33 4.08 4.71 3.64
CA HIS A 33 4.94 5.06 4.76
C HIS A 33 4.93 3.97 5.84
N LYS A 34 3.74 3.55 6.30
CA LYS A 34 3.60 2.49 7.32
C LYS A 34 4.25 1.18 6.89
N LEU A 35 4.06 0.78 5.63
CA LEU A 35 4.68 -0.42 5.08
C LEU A 35 6.20 -0.30 5.07
N ARG A 36 6.79 0.84 4.69
CA ARG A 36 8.25 1.04 4.76
C ARG A 36 8.81 0.99 6.17
N THR A 37 8.03 1.43 7.16
CA THR A 37 8.43 1.39 8.58
C THR A 37 8.13 0.05 9.25
N LEU A 38 7.39 -0.85 8.59
CA LEU A 38 7.00 -2.11 9.19
C LEU A 38 8.23 -3.01 9.34
N ARG A 39 8.53 -3.38 10.59
CA ARG A 39 9.51 -4.42 10.87
C ARG A 39 8.83 -5.78 10.77
N ILE A 40 9.31 -6.60 9.83
CA ILE A 40 8.93 -8.01 9.77
C ILE A 40 9.84 -8.78 10.73
N PRO A 41 9.28 -9.59 11.65
CA PRO A 41 10.07 -10.40 12.56
C PRO A 41 10.85 -11.48 11.82
N ASP A 42 12.01 -11.87 12.38
CA ASP A 42 12.81 -12.97 11.86
C ASP A 42 12.02 -14.30 11.94
N ILE A 43 12.19 -15.14 10.92
CA ILE A 43 11.47 -16.41 10.79
C ILE A 43 12.48 -17.53 10.90
N HIS A 44 12.26 -18.42 11.86
CA HIS A 44 13.06 -19.63 12.04
C HIS A 44 12.16 -20.86 11.96
N ARG A 45 12.52 -21.83 11.11
CA ARG A 45 11.85 -23.13 11.04
C ARG A 45 12.86 -24.27 11.03
N ASN A 46 12.56 -25.32 11.78
CA ASN A 46 13.29 -26.59 11.71
C ASN A 46 12.42 -27.61 10.97
N LEU A 47 12.87 -28.03 9.80
CA LEU A 47 12.23 -29.06 8.98
C LEU A 47 12.81 -30.41 9.38
N GLN A 48 11.99 -31.19 10.08
CA GLN A 48 12.19 -32.62 10.36
C GLN A 48 13.57 -32.97 10.97
N HIS A 49 14.13 -32.09 11.81
CA HIS A 49 15.43 -32.26 12.48
C HIS A 49 16.64 -32.43 11.54
N ARG A 50 16.44 -32.28 10.23
CA ARG A 50 17.49 -32.43 9.21
C ARG A 50 17.83 -31.13 8.52
N LEU A 51 16.98 -30.10 8.63
CA LEU A 51 17.19 -28.83 7.96
C LEU A 51 16.63 -27.68 8.79
N SER A 52 17.50 -26.82 9.29
CA SER A 52 17.12 -25.55 9.91
C SER A 52 17.18 -24.44 8.89
N ILE A 53 16.10 -23.68 8.74
CA ILE A 53 15.99 -22.51 7.86
C ILE A 53 15.75 -21.28 8.72
N SER A 54 16.50 -20.22 8.45
CA SER A 54 16.30 -18.90 9.04
C SER A 54 16.24 -17.82 7.96
N LEU A 55 15.21 -17.00 8.03
CA LEU A 55 15.10 -15.72 7.33
C LEU A 55 15.22 -14.61 8.35
N SER A 56 16.23 -13.77 8.22
CA SER A 56 16.45 -12.65 9.13
C SER A 56 16.58 -11.32 8.39
N ASN A 57 16.45 -10.22 9.13
CA ASN A 57 16.62 -8.88 8.60
C ASN A 57 15.69 -8.60 7.39
N ILE A 58 14.45 -9.07 7.48
CA ILE A 58 13.46 -8.91 6.42
C ILE A 58 13.05 -7.43 6.36
N ARG A 59 13.32 -6.77 5.23
CA ARG A 59 13.03 -5.35 5.01
C ARG A 59 12.35 -5.15 3.67
N PHE A 60 11.31 -4.32 3.65
CA PHE A 60 10.76 -3.81 2.39
C PHE A 60 11.72 -2.80 1.78
N HIS A 61 12.16 -3.03 0.54
CA HIS A 61 13.08 -2.14 -0.16
C HIS A 61 12.37 -1.27 -1.20
N SER A 62 11.28 -1.75 -1.79
CA SER A 62 10.46 -0.96 -2.70
C SER A 62 8.99 -1.32 -2.55
N ILE A 63 8.17 -0.29 -2.75
CA ILE A 63 6.71 -0.40 -2.79
C ILE A 63 6.31 0.38 -4.03
N SER A 64 5.70 -0.30 -5.00
CA SER A 64 5.20 0.36 -6.20
C SER A 64 4.10 1.35 -5.81
N ASN A 65 3.87 2.36 -6.64
CA ASN A 65 2.77 3.28 -6.41
C ASN A 65 1.46 2.60 -6.87
N PRO A 66 0.59 2.15 -5.95
CA PRO A 66 -0.63 1.44 -6.35
C PRO A 66 -1.64 2.37 -7.03
N THR A 67 -2.54 1.78 -7.78
CA THR A 67 -3.77 2.45 -8.21
C THR A 67 -4.76 2.45 -7.06
N ASN A 68 -5.32 3.61 -6.70
CA ASN A 68 -6.28 3.75 -5.63
C ASN A 68 -7.68 4.11 -6.16
N ARG A 69 -8.73 3.62 -5.51
CA ARG A 69 -10.12 3.97 -5.85
C ARG A 69 -10.94 4.03 -4.57
N VAL A 70 -11.68 5.12 -4.38
CA VAL A 70 -12.73 5.21 -3.37
C VAL A 70 -14.06 5.10 -4.09
N SER A 71 -14.95 4.24 -3.62
CA SER A 71 -16.32 4.13 -4.13
C SER A 71 -17.32 4.16 -2.98
N LEU A 72 -18.47 4.79 -3.21
CA LEU A 72 -19.61 4.67 -2.31
C LEU A 72 -20.16 3.24 -2.40
N ARG A 73 -20.44 2.64 -1.25
CA ARG A 73 -20.99 1.29 -1.19
C ARG A 73 -22.51 1.38 -1.49
N PRO A 74 -23.01 0.80 -2.59
CA PRO A 74 -24.36 1.11 -3.09
C PRO A 74 -25.52 0.65 -2.20
N HIS A 75 -25.26 -0.26 -1.24
CA HIS A 75 -26.27 -0.78 -0.32
C HIS A 75 -25.99 -0.46 1.16
N GLY A 76 -25.21 0.59 1.45
CA GLY A 76 -24.97 1.03 2.82
C GLY A 76 -24.32 2.39 2.92
N SER A 77 -24.40 3.01 4.10
CA SER A 77 -23.77 4.29 4.41
C SER A 77 -22.26 4.14 4.66
N GLY A 78 -21.52 3.62 3.66
CA GLY A 78 -20.12 3.29 3.81
C GLY A 78 -19.27 3.65 2.58
N LEU A 79 -17.99 3.91 2.84
CA LEU A 79 -16.98 4.07 1.81
C LEU A 79 -16.19 2.78 1.66
N THR A 80 -16.02 2.32 0.43
CA THR A 80 -15.07 1.27 0.08
C THR A 80 -13.82 1.93 -0.47
N TRP A 81 -12.67 1.64 0.14
CA TRP A 81 -11.37 2.02 -0.36
C TRP A 81 -10.67 0.78 -0.93
N THR A 82 -10.34 0.82 -2.22
CA THR A 82 -9.70 -0.28 -2.92
C THR A 82 -8.34 0.16 -3.42
N LEU A 83 -7.36 -0.71 -3.18
CA LEU A 83 -5.99 -0.58 -3.66
C LEU A 83 -5.72 -1.70 -4.67
N SER A 84 -5.13 -1.38 -5.82
CA SER A 84 -4.81 -2.35 -6.87
C SER A 84 -3.40 -2.13 -7.41
N ASN A 85 -2.80 -3.19 -7.96
CA ASN A 85 -1.42 -3.17 -8.49
C ASN A 85 -0.37 -2.77 -7.44
N LEU A 86 -0.60 -3.14 -6.17
CA LEU A 86 0.40 -2.98 -5.13
C LEU A 86 1.49 -4.04 -5.31
N GLY A 87 2.66 -3.59 -5.73
CA GLY A 87 3.89 -4.37 -5.79
C GLY A 87 4.71 -4.10 -4.55
N ILE A 88 5.15 -5.16 -3.87
CA ILE A 88 6.00 -5.08 -2.70
C ILE A 88 7.24 -5.92 -2.96
N SER A 89 8.41 -5.31 -2.81
CA SER A 89 9.69 -6.03 -2.89
C SER A 89 10.38 -5.99 -1.54
N ALA A 90 10.81 -7.16 -1.08
CA ALA A 90 11.47 -7.34 0.20
C ALA A 90 12.83 -8.03 0.01
N ASN A 91 13.79 -7.60 0.81
CA ASN A 91 15.10 -8.23 0.93
C ASN A 91 15.18 -8.91 2.29
N ALA A 92 15.82 -10.07 2.34
CA ALA A 92 16.03 -10.83 3.57
C ALA A 92 17.37 -11.57 3.49
N ASN A 93 17.97 -11.78 4.66
CA ASN A 93 19.10 -12.69 4.79
C ASN A 93 18.54 -14.11 4.92
N TYR A 94 18.98 -14.99 4.04
CA TYR A 94 18.61 -16.40 4.09
C TYR A 94 19.78 -17.25 4.58
N ARG A 95 19.51 -18.15 5.51
CA ARG A 95 20.46 -19.18 5.94
C ARG A 95 19.73 -20.51 6.08
N ALA A 96 20.35 -21.56 5.55
CA ALA A 96 19.92 -22.94 5.73
C ALA A 96 21.08 -23.77 6.27
N VAL A 97 20.82 -24.57 7.30
CA VAL A 97 21.78 -25.47 7.93
C VAL A 97 21.20 -26.87 7.90
N LYS A 98 21.85 -27.79 7.19
CA LYS A 98 21.48 -29.20 7.22
C LYS A 98 22.05 -29.82 8.51
N GLY A 99 21.18 -30.39 9.33
CA GLY A 99 21.57 -31.18 10.49
C GLY A 99 21.74 -32.65 10.10
N GLY A 100 22.89 -33.23 10.44
CA GLY A 100 23.20 -34.65 10.20
C GLY A 100 24.67 -34.84 9.88
N TRP A 101 25.29 -35.76 10.60
CA TRP A 101 26.58 -36.36 10.25
C TRP A 101 26.39 -37.36 9.11
#